data_AF-A0A3N1H9M5-F1
#
_entry.id   AF-A0A3N1H9M5-F1
#
_cell.length_a   1.000
_cell.length_b   1.000
_cell.length_c   1.000
_cell.angle_alpha   90.00
_cell.angle_beta   90.00
_cell.angle_gamma   90.00
#
_symmetry.space_group_name_H-M   'P 1'
#
loop_
_entity.id
_entity.type
_entity.pdbx_description
1 polymer ?
#
loop_
_entity_poly.entity_id
_entity_poly.type
_entity_poly.pdbx_seq_one_letter_code
_entity_poly.pdbx_strand_id
1 'polypeptide(L)'
;MCVLSRSFRSSTNEKGSSVRLLTRGRALWVTLVLLAGLVGIVPAASAEDEMPQFELSATSAWPGAGVTINQVDPCPVHNRDEQFVYLSFVDSAGRVFYIAIHSAYSGPWGGPVRFNVPGRSMNSLDPVTYSPGPAPGVGTVRAYCARSGQVTQEYASQAFTVEGETLSLQLAPKVVGLGDTIEVSSVDPCPPGRNFVTGAISNSAGGQVGFIAPVDSVTGHWVAEVVIPRSMPGPMPGDPGVEFPLGRYQAFGSCSAGTPESGVRYVGERLEVKRVVTAQSPYVALGDSYSSGEGTFDYINPSDSCHRSSRSYPYALAQEFELPGSPNLVACSGAVTDDIGNPNDPNTVGQFRQLSLDTQLVTITIGGNDAYFAKVMDRCVQRPGHDGYGCSQDASFRSVVEGQLSALAGVTAGTVDVGGIRRPVQALDDIYREIFDRSPEAKVVVGGYPRLFANSQAGYAEDEDAPGGRTCAVAAPLAYVSYSDAMWINEQADKLNEVIGDQVDVLKAEGKEIAFALPNFQGHGVCDVLPWINPLELDGNFPPNPLPESFHPDASGHEIAYKQAFENAIVDF
;
A
#
# COMPACT_ATOMS: atom_id res chain seq x y z
N MET A 1 -25.58 -15.65 39.01
CA MET A 1 -26.96 -16.12 38.74
C MET A 1 -27.20 -15.94 37.23
N CYS A 2 -26.91 -16.92 36.35
CA CYS A 2 -27.75 -18.08 35.94
C CYS A 2 -29.16 -17.63 35.46
N VAL A 3 -29.70 -17.91 34.26
CA VAL A 3 -29.57 -19.06 33.32
C VAL A 3 -30.05 -18.69 31.89
N LEU A 4 -29.26 -19.05 30.86
CA LEU A 4 -29.57 -19.75 29.57
C LEU A 4 -31.07 -20.02 29.20
N SER A 5 -31.51 -20.04 27.93
CA SER A 5 -31.18 -21.08 26.94
C SER A 5 -31.69 -20.76 25.52
N ARG A 6 -31.11 -21.47 24.54
CA ARG A 6 -31.42 -21.49 23.10
C ARG A 6 -32.51 -22.52 22.74
N SER A 7 -33.12 -22.30 21.56
CA SER A 7 -33.23 -23.26 20.43
C SER A 7 -34.49 -24.14 20.21
N PHE A 8 -35.01 -24.00 18.98
CA PHE A 8 -35.57 -25.00 18.06
C PHE A 8 -37.07 -25.40 18.05
N ARG A 9 -37.56 -25.45 16.78
CA ARG A 9 -38.48 -26.40 16.10
C ARG A 9 -39.97 -26.04 15.86
N SER A 10 -40.31 -26.24 14.57
CA SER A 10 -41.62 -26.62 13.97
C SER A 10 -42.68 -25.51 13.93
N SER A 11 -43.57 -25.37 12.92
CA SER A 11 -44.00 -26.28 11.86
C SER A 11 -44.66 -25.49 10.71
N THR A 12 -44.70 -26.16 9.58
CA THR A 12 -45.61 -26.04 8.43
C THR A 12 -47.11 -25.82 8.74
N ASN A 13 -47.77 -25.26 7.73
CA ASN A 13 -49.12 -25.52 7.20
C ASN A 13 -50.38 -24.79 7.73
N GLU A 14 -50.99 -24.08 6.77
CA GLU A 14 -52.39 -24.14 6.31
C GLU A 14 -53.56 -24.12 7.32
N LYS A 15 -54.52 -23.21 7.05
CA LYS A 15 -55.99 -23.34 7.21
C LYS A 15 -56.63 -22.13 6.52
N GLY A 16 -57.80 -22.19 5.86
CA GLY A 16 -58.82 -23.23 5.81
C GLY A 16 -59.72 -23.03 4.57
N SER A 17 -60.33 -24.10 4.05
CA SER A 17 -61.74 -24.52 4.32
C SER A 17 -62.73 -23.74 3.42
N SER A 18 -63.67 -24.34 2.69
CA SER A 18 -64.37 -25.62 2.85
C SER A 18 -65.19 -25.97 1.57
N VAL A 19 -65.09 -27.19 1.02
CA VAL A 19 -66.07 -28.33 1.11
C VAL A 19 -67.26 -28.16 0.13
N ARG A 20 -67.59 -29.05 -0.83
CA ARG A 20 -67.98 -30.50 -0.85
C ARG A 20 -68.24 -30.87 -2.35
N LEU A 21 -68.28 -32.10 -2.89
CA LEU A 21 -68.74 -33.40 -2.40
C LEU A 21 -68.36 -34.55 -3.42
N LEU A 22 -67.87 -35.67 -2.87
CA LEU A 22 -67.85 -37.10 -3.29
C LEU A 22 -67.58 -37.63 -4.75
N THR A 23 -66.52 -38.46 -4.79
CA THR A 23 -66.33 -39.83 -5.35
C THR A 23 -66.11 -40.14 -6.84
N ARG A 24 -64.83 -40.48 -7.10
CA ARG A 24 -64.23 -41.68 -7.75
C ARG A 24 -64.50 -42.03 -9.23
N GLY A 25 -63.41 -42.08 -10.02
CA GLY A 25 -63.20 -43.14 -11.02
C GLY A 25 -62.31 -42.82 -12.25
N ARG A 26 -60.99 -42.96 -12.11
CA ARG A 26 -59.92 -43.33 -13.09
C ARG A 26 -59.94 -42.92 -14.59
N ALA A 27 -58.74 -42.46 -15.01
CA ALA A 27 -57.95 -42.80 -16.22
C ALA A 27 -57.90 -41.82 -17.42
N LEU A 28 -56.68 -41.26 -17.60
CA LEU A 28 -55.80 -41.20 -18.80
C LEU A 28 -56.31 -40.81 -20.22
N TRP A 29 -55.36 -40.23 -20.98
CA TRP A 29 -55.31 -39.87 -22.43
C TRP A 29 -55.81 -38.45 -22.76
N VAL A 30 -54.92 -37.51 -23.17
CA VAL A 30 -54.36 -37.29 -24.52
C VAL A 30 -55.46 -37.31 -25.59
N THR A 31 -55.67 -36.19 -26.31
CA THR A 31 -55.65 -36.09 -27.79
C THR A 31 -56.10 -34.68 -28.25
N LEU A 32 -55.34 -34.17 -29.20
CA LEU A 32 -55.53 -33.04 -30.11
C LEU A 32 -56.93 -32.99 -30.77
N VAL A 33 -57.56 -31.81 -30.89
CA VAL A 33 -58.57 -31.56 -31.94
C VAL A 33 -58.47 -30.11 -32.44
N LEU A 34 -57.99 -29.97 -33.67
CA LEU A 34 -58.27 -28.87 -34.60
C LEU A 34 -59.75 -28.88 -34.97
N LEU A 35 -60.42 -27.72 -34.97
CA LEU A 35 -61.47 -27.46 -35.96
C LEU A 35 -61.72 -25.97 -36.18
N ALA A 36 -61.69 -25.62 -37.46
CA ALA A 36 -61.78 -24.31 -38.06
C ALA A 36 -63.20 -23.73 -38.05
N GLY A 37 -63.29 -22.40 -38.17
CA GLY A 37 -64.53 -21.71 -38.53
C GLY A 37 -64.36 -20.19 -38.50
N LEU A 38 -64.02 -19.60 -39.66
CA LEU A 38 -63.97 -18.16 -39.90
C LEU A 38 -65.29 -17.46 -39.53
N VAL A 39 -65.20 -16.26 -38.95
CA VAL A 39 -65.51 -14.95 -39.58
C VAL A 39 -65.55 -13.91 -38.46
N GLY A 40 -64.82 -12.81 -38.65
CA GLY A 40 -65.16 -11.56 -37.99
C GLY A 40 -63.98 -10.73 -37.56
N ILE A 41 -63.75 -9.66 -38.32
CA ILE A 41 -62.97 -8.47 -37.97
C ILE A 41 -61.45 -8.71 -38.09
N VAL A 42 -60.87 -8.25 -39.20
CA VAL A 42 -59.45 -7.87 -39.22
C VAL A 42 -59.36 -6.60 -38.38
N PRO A 43 -58.78 -6.61 -37.17
CA PRO A 43 -58.35 -5.37 -36.56
C PRO A 43 -57.22 -4.84 -37.44
N ALA A 44 -57.21 -3.52 -37.66
CA ALA A 44 -56.11 -2.83 -38.30
C ALA A 44 -54.78 -3.38 -37.77
N ALA A 45 -53.83 -3.63 -38.69
CA ALA A 45 -52.46 -3.92 -38.34
C ALA A 45 -52.03 -2.94 -37.25
N SER A 46 -51.72 -3.47 -36.07
CA SER A 46 -50.99 -2.73 -35.04
C SER A 46 -49.76 -2.17 -35.73
N ALA A 47 -49.56 -0.85 -35.62
CA ALA A 47 -48.27 -0.24 -35.92
C ALA A 47 -47.19 -1.13 -35.29
N GLU A 48 -46.23 -1.59 -36.09
CA GLU A 48 -44.99 -2.10 -35.52
C GLU A 48 -44.46 -0.96 -34.63
N ASP A 49 -44.43 -1.15 -33.32
CA ASP A 49 -43.89 -0.17 -32.37
C ASP A 49 -42.43 0.05 -32.79
N GLU A 50 -42.17 1.18 -33.42
CA GLU A 50 -40.84 1.60 -33.83
C GLU A 50 -39.98 1.67 -32.56
N MET A 51 -38.84 0.94 -32.53
CA MET A 51 -38.00 0.93 -31.33
C MET A 51 -37.60 2.37 -30.97
N PRO A 52 -37.57 2.71 -29.68
CA PRO A 52 -37.21 4.05 -29.24
C PRO A 52 -35.78 4.38 -29.67
N GLN A 53 -35.56 5.63 -30.06
CA GLN A 53 -34.33 6.13 -30.64
C GLN A 53 -33.59 7.06 -29.68
N PHE A 54 -32.29 7.18 -29.92
CA PHE A 54 -31.44 8.25 -29.40
C PHE A 54 -30.57 8.75 -30.54
N GLU A 55 -29.79 9.80 -30.32
CA GLU A 55 -28.83 10.34 -31.29
C GLU A 55 -27.49 10.61 -30.62
N LEU A 56 -26.40 10.28 -31.31
CA LEU A 56 -25.06 10.68 -30.88
C LEU A 56 -24.68 12.01 -31.52
N SER A 57 -24.01 12.88 -30.78
CA SER A 57 -23.46 14.14 -31.31
C SER A 57 -22.34 13.91 -32.33
N ALA A 58 -21.79 12.70 -32.41
CA ALA A 58 -20.77 12.28 -33.36
C ALA A 58 -20.91 10.79 -33.67
N THR A 59 -20.67 10.40 -34.92
CA THR A 59 -20.67 9.00 -35.39
C THR A 59 -19.30 8.34 -35.34
N SER A 60 -18.25 9.13 -35.07
CA SER A 60 -16.89 8.67 -34.87
C SER A 60 -16.17 9.55 -33.85
N ALA A 61 -15.27 8.97 -33.06
CA ALA A 61 -14.34 9.74 -32.24
C ALA A 61 -13.12 8.92 -31.83
N TRP A 62 -12.09 9.62 -31.34
CA TRP A 62 -10.92 9.01 -30.73
C TRP A 62 -11.16 8.62 -29.27
N PRO A 63 -10.41 7.65 -28.73
CA PRO A 63 -10.38 7.35 -27.30
C PRO A 63 -10.18 8.62 -26.44
N GLY A 64 -11.04 8.79 -25.42
CA GLY A 64 -11.05 9.94 -24.52
C GLY A 64 -11.92 11.12 -24.93
N ALA A 65 -12.37 11.18 -26.19
CA ALA A 65 -13.24 12.25 -26.67
C ALA A 65 -14.65 12.15 -26.05
N GLY A 66 -15.26 13.31 -25.80
CA GLY A 66 -16.59 13.41 -25.21
C GLY A 66 -17.67 13.35 -26.29
N VAL A 67 -18.59 12.39 -26.18
CA VAL A 67 -19.75 12.23 -27.06
C VAL A 67 -21.01 12.51 -26.25
N THR A 68 -21.85 13.40 -26.76
CA THR A 68 -23.16 13.70 -26.17
C THR A 68 -24.20 12.78 -26.78
N ILE A 69 -25.04 12.21 -25.94
CA ILE A 69 -26.24 11.50 -26.34
C ILE A 69 -27.42 12.43 -26.17
N ASN A 70 -28.05 12.71 -27.30
CA ASN A 70 -29.29 13.43 -27.39
C ASN A 70 -30.43 12.42 -27.36
N GLN A 71 -31.38 12.71 -26.49
CA GLN A 71 -32.58 11.92 -26.34
C GLN A 71 -33.54 12.24 -27.50
N VAL A 72 -33.91 11.21 -28.28
CA VAL A 72 -35.00 11.31 -29.26
C VAL A 72 -36.28 10.84 -28.58
N ASP A 73 -36.26 9.64 -27.97
CA ASP A 73 -37.38 9.08 -27.22
C ASP A 73 -37.11 8.99 -25.71
N PRO A 74 -38.01 9.50 -24.84
CA PRO A 74 -37.85 9.44 -23.39
C PRO A 74 -37.97 8.07 -22.76
N CYS A 75 -37.21 7.86 -21.68
CA CYS A 75 -37.49 6.77 -20.76
C CYS A 75 -38.94 6.91 -20.22
N PRO A 76 -39.69 5.80 -20.08
CA PRO A 76 -41.02 5.78 -19.51
C PRO A 76 -41.04 6.47 -18.14
N VAL A 77 -41.91 7.47 -18.00
CA VAL A 77 -42.06 8.22 -16.75
C VAL A 77 -42.83 7.38 -15.74
N HIS A 78 -42.15 6.95 -14.68
CA HIS A 78 -42.78 6.36 -13.49
C HIS A 78 -42.36 7.15 -12.24
N ASN A 79 -43.17 7.08 -11.17
CA ASN A 79 -43.00 7.90 -9.96
C ASN A 79 -41.54 7.97 -9.45
N ARG A 80 -40.94 9.13 -9.74
CA ARG A 80 -39.76 9.88 -9.27
C ARG A 80 -38.49 9.27 -8.66
N ASP A 81 -38.38 8.00 -8.26
CA ASP A 81 -37.26 7.71 -7.32
C ASP A 81 -36.13 6.78 -7.77
N GLU A 82 -36.22 5.96 -8.84
CA GLU A 82 -35.08 5.10 -9.24
C GLU A 82 -35.09 4.70 -10.73
N GLN A 83 -34.64 5.57 -11.64
CA GLN A 83 -34.45 5.20 -13.04
C GLN A 83 -33.01 5.50 -13.47
N PHE A 84 -32.32 4.48 -13.97
CA PHE A 84 -30.94 4.55 -14.46
C PHE A 84 -30.92 4.37 -15.97
N VAL A 85 -30.06 5.13 -16.65
CA VAL A 85 -29.72 4.89 -18.05
C VAL A 85 -28.37 4.21 -18.06
N TYR A 86 -28.27 3.07 -18.72
CA TYR A 86 -27.01 2.37 -18.89
C TYR A 86 -26.61 2.41 -20.35
N LEU A 87 -25.32 2.58 -20.57
CA LEU A 87 -24.71 2.52 -21.88
C LEU A 87 -23.73 1.38 -21.93
N SER A 88 -23.73 0.69 -23.07
CA SER A 88 -22.64 -0.19 -23.44
C SER A 88 -22.13 0.19 -24.82
N PHE A 89 -20.81 0.23 -24.95
CA PHE A 89 -20.12 0.39 -26.21
C PHE A 89 -19.49 -0.96 -26.56
N VAL A 90 -19.86 -1.50 -27.72
CA VAL A 90 -19.27 -2.72 -28.28
C VAL A 90 -18.32 -2.31 -29.38
N ASP A 91 -17.03 -2.62 -29.25
CA ASP A 91 -16.04 -2.28 -30.27
C ASP A 91 -16.06 -3.22 -31.49
N SER A 92 -15.21 -2.95 -32.48
CA SER A 92 -15.10 -3.75 -33.70
C SER A 92 -14.62 -5.19 -33.47
N ALA A 93 -14.00 -5.48 -32.32
CA ALA A 93 -13.58 -6.80 -31.89
C ALA A 93 -14.65 -7.53 -31.05
N GLY A 94 -15.82 -6.92 -30.85
CA GLY A 94 -16.91 -7.47 -30.05
C GLY A 94 -16.74 -7.32 -28.53
N ARG A 95 -15.77 -6.52 -28.07
CA ARG A 95 -15.54 -6.26 -26.64
C ARG A 95 -16.53 -5.24 -26.14
N VAL A 96 -17.10 -5.50 -24.96
CA VAL A 96 -18.13 -4.65 -24.35
C VAL A 96 -17.50 -3.77 -23.28
N PHE A 97 -17.66 -2.46 -23.42
CA PHE A 97 -17.26 -1.45 -22.46
C PHE A 97 -18.53 -0.85 -21.84
N TYR A 98 -18.66 -0.94 -20.53
CA TYR A 98 -19.78 -0.36 -19.81
C TYR A 98 -19.48 1.08 -19.43
N ILE A 99 -20.46 1.95 -19.65
CA ILE A 99 -20.37 3.37 -19.31
C ILE A 99 -21.48 3.64 -18.28
N ALA A 100 -21.07 4.04 -17.07
CA ALA A 100 -22.00 4.36 -15.99
C ALA A 100 -22.52 5.80 -16.15
N ILE A 101 -23.84 5.99 -16.18
CA ILE A 101 -24.49 7.30 -16.13
C ILE A 101 -25.29 7.37 -14.84
N HIS A 102 -25.00 8.36 -13.99
CA HIS A 102 -25.85 8.69 -12.85
C HIS A 102 -26.92 9.70 -13.28
N SER A 103 -28.19 9.35 -13.12
CA SER A 103 -29.31 10.27 -13.30
C SER A 103 -29.40 11.22 -12.09
N ALA A 104 -29.00 12.47 -12.26
CA ALA A 104 -29.29 13.52 -11.29
C ALA A 104 -30.63 14.18 -11.62
N TYR A 105 -31.60 13.98 -10.74
CA TYR A 105 -32.76 14.84 -10.45
C TYR A 105 -33.14 15.90 -11.50
N SER A 106 -33.93 15.53 -12.53
CA SER A 106 -35.12 16.24 -13.05
C SER A 106 -35.35 16.02 -14.55
N GLY A 107 -36.35 15.18 -14.89
CA GLY A 107 -36.84 15.00 -16.27
C GLY A 107 -36.45 13.64 -16.88
N PRO A 108 -37.03 13.27 -18.04
CA PRO A 108 -36.93 11.93 -18.62
C PRO A 108 -35.58 11.65 -19.31
N TRP A 109 -34.47 12.11 -18.72
CA TRP A 109 -33.04 11.71 -18.76
C TRP A 109 -32.20 12.75 -17.95
N GLY A 110 -32.77 13.88 -17.52
CA GLY A 110 -32.09 14.92 -16.74
C GLY A 110 -31.37 15.99 -17.57
N GLY A 111 -31.28 15.79 -18.89
CA GLY A 111 -30.53 16.63 -19.83
C GLY A 111 -29.70 15.79 -20.80
N PRO A 112 -28.95 16.41 -21.73
CA PRO A 112 -28.02 15.69 -22.60
C PRO A 112 -27.00 14.91 -21.76
N VAL A 113 -26.87 13.62 -22.02
CA VAL A 113 -25.95 12.73 -21.31
C VAL A 113 -24.63 12.69 -22.06
N ARG A 114 -23.50 12.88 -21.36
CA ARG A 114 -22.18 12.80 -21.97
C ARG A 114 -21.42 11.58 -21.50
N PHE A 115 -20.74 10.91 -22.43
CA PHE A 115 -19.74 9.89 -22.10
C PHE A 115 -18.43 10.17 -22.80
N ASN A 116 -17.33 9.67 -22.22
CA ASN A 116 -16.04 9.66 -22.90
C ASN A 116 -15.83 8.31 -23.56
N VAL A 117 -15.38 8.29 -24.82
CA VAL A 117 -14.99 7.05 -25.48
C VAL A 117 -13.93 6.35 -24.63
N PRO A 118 -14.09 5.05 -24.29
CA PRO A 118 -13.12 4.33 -23.47
C PRO A 118 -11.71 4.41 -24.05
N GLY A 119 -10.71 4.47 -23.18
CA GLY A 119 -9.29 4.42 -23.56
C GLY A 119 -8.52 3.45 -22.68
N ARG A 120 -7.27 3.15 -23.04
CA ARG A 120 -6.36 2.41 -22.16
C ARG A 120 -6.20 3.18 -20.85
N SER A 121 -6.26 2.47 -19.73
CA SER A 121 -5.98 3.00 -18.39
C SER A 121 -4.97 2.13 -17.68
N MET A 122 -4.11 2.71 -16.84
CA MET A 122 -3.27 1.92 -15.94
C MET A 122 -4.15 1.33 -14.82
N ASN A 123 -3.92 0.07 -14.49
CA ASN A 123 -4.55 -0.55 -13.33
C ASN A 123 -3.99 0.08 -12.03
N SER A 124 -4.87 0.36 -11.06
CA SER A 124 -4.48 0.91 -9.75
C SER A 124 -3.85 -0.11 -8.81
N LEU A 125 -4.00 -1.41 -9.09
CA LEU A 125 -3.55 -2.51 -8.23
C LEU A 125 -2.35 -3.29 -8.78
N ASP A 126 -2.08 -3.20 -10.08
CA ASP A 126 -0.91 -3.84 -10.72
C ASP A 126 -0.34 -2.90 -11.79
N PRO A 127 0.88 -2.36 -11.61
CA PRO A 127 1.30 -1.20 -12.36
C PRO A 127 1.74 -1.52 -13.81
N VAL A 128 1.94 -2.78 -14.21
CA VAL A 128 2.53 -3.07 -15.54
C VAL A 128 1.48 -3.43 -16.59
N THR A 129 0.23 -3.64 -16.18
CA THR A 129 -0.87 -4.01 -17.08
C THR A 129 -1.80 -2.83 -17.36
N TYR A 130 -1.76 -2.35 -18.60
CA TYR A 130 -2.80 -1.44 -19.11
C TYR A 130 -4.08 -2.23 -19.38
N SER A 131 -5.23 -1.68 -18.98
CA SER A 131 -6.50 -2.16 -19.50
C SER A 131 -6.49 -2.00 -21.03
N PRO A 132 -6.97 -3.00 -21.78
CA PRO A 132 -6.99 -2.89 -23.22
C PRO A 132 -8.04 -1.84 -23.63
N GLY A 133 -7.60 -0.83 -24.38
CA GLY A 133 -8.50 0.15 -25.00
C GLY A 133 -9.35 -0.48 -26.12
N PRO A 134 -10.41 0.21 -26.58
CA PRO A 134 -11.26 -0.28 -27.66
C PRO A 134 -10.49 -0.44 -28.97
N ALA A 135 -10.91 -1.39 -29.79
CA ALA A 135 -10.28 -1.68 -31.06
C ALA A 135 -10.73 -0.62 -32.08
N PRO A 136 -9.82 -0.08 -32.90
CA PRO A 136 -10.21 0.81 -33.99
C PRO A 136 -11.22 0.17 -34.94
N GLY A 137 -12.09 0.98 -35.52
CA GLY A 137 -13.12 0.54 -36.48
C GLY A 137 -14.55 0.68 -35.97
N VAL A 138 -15.48 0.12 -36.75
CA VAL A 138 -16.93 0.28 -36.52
C VAL A 138 -17.40 -0.63 -35.40
N GLY A 139 -17.92 -0.03 -34.33
CA GLY A 139 -18.60 -0.68 -33.22
C GLY A 139 -20.07 -0.25 -33.13
N THR A 140 -20.69 -0.52 -31.99
CA THR A 140 -22.08 -0.15 -31.70
C THR A 140 -22.24 0.43 -30.30
N VAL A 141 -23.01 1.51 -30.18
CA VAL A 141 -23.46 2.04 -28.89
C VAL A 141 -24.89 1.55 -28.64
N ARG A 142 -25.12 1.03 -27.44
CA ARG A 142 -26.43 0.58 -26.98
C ARG A 142 -26.81 1.33 -25.72
N ALA A 143 -28.06 1.74 -25.64
CA ALA A 143 -28.64 2.41 -24.49
C ALA A 143 -29.84 1.62 -23.99
N TYR A 144 -30.01 1.57 -22.66
CA TYR A 144 -31.20 0.99 -22.04
C TYR A 144 -31.56 1.72 -20.75
N CYS A 145 -32.86 1.89 -20.52
CA CYS A 145 -33.38 2.34 -19.23
C CYS A 145 -33.53 1.10 -18.33
N ALA A 146 -33.10 1.21 -17.07
CA ALA A 146 -33.32 0.17 -16.08
C ALA A 146 -33.76 0.73 -14.73
N ARG A 147 -34.46 -0.12 -13.99
CA ARG A 147 -35.02 0.16 -12.66
C ARG A 147 -34.76 -1.00 -11.73
N SER A 148 -34.20 -0.73 -10.55
CA SER A 148 -33.88 -1.75 -9.54
C SER A 148 -33.13 -2.96 -10.13
N GLY A 149 -32.24 -2.71 -11.11
CA GLY A 149 -31.45 -3.73 -11.81
C GLY A 149 -32.12 -4.43 -12.99
N GLN A 150 -33.39 -4.12 -13.32
CA GLN A 150 -34.10 -4.70 -14.47
C GLN A 150 -34.26 -3.71 -15.62
N VAL A 151 -34.00 -4.17 -16.85
CA VAL A 151 -34.19 -3.39 -18.09
C VAL A 151 -35.69 -3.14 -18.31
N THR A 152 -36.07 -1.86 -18.43
CA THR A 152 -37.46 -1.44 -18.67
C THR A 152 -37.70 -1.00 -20.10
N GLN A 153 -36.66 -0.58 -20.82
CA GLN A 153 -36.74 -0.17 -22.23
C GLN A 153 -35.35 -0.27 -22.87
N GLU A 154 -35.30 -0.84 -24.07
CA GLU A 154 -34.09 -0.90 -24.91
C GLU A 154 -34.26 0.03 -26.10
N TYR A 155 -33.16 0.68 -26.49
CA TYR A 155 -33.12 1.57 -27.65
C TYR A 155 -32.47 0.91 -28.85
N ALA A 156 -32.81 1.38 -30.05
CA ALA A 156 -32.11 0.98 -31.26
C ALA A 156 -30.62 1.35 -31.18
N SER A 157 -29.74 0.38 -31.43
CA SER A 157 -28.30 0.61 -31.39
C SER A 157 -27.84 1.54 -32.51
N GLN A 158 -26.86 2.39 -32.22
CA GLN A 158 -26.21 3.23 -33.22
C GLN A 158 -24.81 2.72 -33.56
N ALA A 159 -24.45 2.74 -34.84
CA ALA A 159 -23.09 2.50 -35.26
C ALA A 159 -22.18 3.64 -34.78
N PHE A 160 -20.99 3.31 -34.30
CA PHE A 160 -20.02 4.28 -33.83
C PHE A 160 -18.60 3.83 -34.17
N THR A 161 -17.81 4.70 -34.79
CA THR A 161 -16.45 4.35 -35.25
C THR A 161 -15.39 4.86 -34.28
N VAL A 162 -14.52 3.97 -33.81
CA VAL A 162 -13.30 4.34 -33.08
C VAL A 162 -12.22 4.66 -34.10
N GLU A 163 -11.78 5.92 -34.13
CA GLU A 163 -10.91 6.43 -35.21
C GLU A 163 -9.46 5.92 -35.14
N GLY A 164 -8.99 5.47 -33.97
CA GLY A 164 -7.64 4.96 -33.79
C GLY A 164 -7.36 4.44 -32.38
N GLU A 165 -6.09 4.16 -32.10
CA GLU A 165 -5.66 3.67 -30.78
C GLU A 165 -5.56 4.80 -29.75
N THR A 166 -5.49 4.43 -28.46
CA THR A 166 -5.17 5.40 -27.41
C THR A 166 -3.71 5.83 -27.56
N LEU A 167 -3.46 7.14 -27.59
CA LEU A 167 -2.14 7.71 -27.83
C LEU A 167 -1.23 7.52 -26.61
N SER A 168 0.10 7.46 -26.80
CA SER A 168 1.06 7.24 -25.72
C SER A 168 1.87 8.50 -25.41
N LEU A 169 1.99 8.84 -24.12
CA LEU A 169 2.87 9.89 -23.64
C LEU A 169 4.29 9.35 -23.45
N GLN A 170 5.30 10.21 -23.43
CA GLN A 170 6.66 9.89 -23.04
C GLN A 170 7.19 10.90 -22.02
N LEU A 171 7.92 10.42 -21.02
CA LEU A 171 8.56 11.22 -20.00
C LEU A 171 10.09 11.07 -20.03
N ALA A 172 10.81 12.19 -20.01
CA ALA A 172 12.27 12.20 -19.96
C ALA A 172 12.82 13.34 -19.08
N PRO A 173 13.63 13.04 -18.04
CA PRO A 173 13.95 11.72 -17.51
C PRO A 173 12.75 11.14 -16.71
N LYS A 174 12.74 9.81 -16.50
CA LYS A 174 11.68 9.12 -15.73
C LYS A 174 11.83 9.27 -14.21
N VAL A 175 12.92 9.88 -13.78
CA VAL A 175 13.28 10.13 -12.38
C VAL A 175 13.82 11.55 -12.28
N VAL A 176 13.28 12.36 -11.38
CA VAL A 176 13.62 13.77 -11.22
C VAL A 176 13.64 14.22 -9.76
N GLY A 177 14.41 15.26 -9.48
CA GLY A 177 14.42 16.01 -8.24
C GLY A 177 13.34 17.08 -8.13
N LEU A 178 13.12 17.55 -6.91
CA LEU A 178 12.42 18.82 -6.68
C LEU A 178 13.21 20.00 -7.28
N GLY A 179 12.56 20.73 -8.18
CA GLY A 179 13.15 21.84 -8.93
C GLY A 179 13.69 21.44 -10.30
N ASP A 180 13.74 20.15 -10.61
CA ASP A 180 14.19 19.66 -11.92
C ASP A 180 13.10 19.86 -12.97
N THR A 181 13.55 19.90 -14.22
CA THR A 181 12.68 20.00 -15.40
C THR A 181 12.52 18.62 -16.02
N ILE A 182 11.28 18.24 -16.30
CA ILE A 182 10.93 17.05 -17.06
C ILE A 182 10.38 17.45 -18.42
N GLU A 183 10.82 16.75 -19.45
CA GLU A 183 10.20 16.80 -20.77
C GLU A 183 9.02 15.82 -20.82
N VAL A 184 7.85 16.37 -21.15
CA VAL A 184 6.62 15.63 -21.41
C VAL A 184 6.32 15.76 -22.89
N SER A 185 6.36 14.65 -23.61
CA SER A 185 6.14 14.62 -25.06
C SER A 185 5.30 13.40 -25.44
N SER A 186 5.12 13.14 -26.73
CA SER A 186 4.39 11.96 -27.18
C SER A 186 5.08 11.27 -28.35
N VAL A 187 5.01 9.94 -28.34
CA VAL A 187 5.37 9.09 -29.47
C VAL A 187 4.37 9.26 -30.63
N ASP A 188 3.10 9.51 -30.31
CA ASP A 188 2.00 9.59 -31.26
C ASP A 188 1.56 11.06 -31.49
N PRO A 189 1.51 11.53 -32.75
CA PRO A 189 1.12 12.91 -33.04
C PRO A 189 -0.35 13.17 -32.67
N CYS A 190 -0.64 14.41 -32.28
CA CYS A 190 -2.01 14.88 -32.13
C CYS A 190 -2.75 14.78 -33.48
N PRO A 191 -4.02 14.32 -33.48
CA PRO A 191 -4.82 14.33 -34.70
C PRO A 191 -5.01 15.75 -35.25
N PRO A 192 -5.22 15.89 -36.59
CA PRO A 192 -5.38 17.19 -37.23
C PRO A 192 -6.47 18.06 -36.60
N GLY A 193 -6.25 19.38 -36.56
CA GLY A 193 -7.22 20.34 -36.02
C GLY A 193 -7.20 20.47 -34.49
N ARG A 194 -6.09 20.10 -33.84
CA ARG A 194 -5.81 20.31 -32.41
C ARG A 194 -4.62 21.25 -32.27
N ASN A 195 -4.75 22.25 -31.40
CA ASN A 195 -3.79 23.36 -31.36
C ASN A 195 -2.92 23.34 -30.10
N PHE A 196 -3.37 22.64 -29.04
CA PHE A 196 -2.63 22.54 -27.79
C PHE A 196 -2.94 21.23 -27.07
N VAL A 197 -2.01 20.83 -26.21
CA VAL A 197 -2.16 19.76 -25.24
C VAL A 197 -2.21 20.36 -23.85
N THR A 198 -3.16 19.91 -23.05
CA THR A 198 -3.18 20.15 -21.61
C THR A 198 -3.04 18.83 -20.87
N GLY A 199 -2.36 18.85 -19.74
CA GLY A 199 -2.19 17.66 -18.93
C GLY A 199 -1.73 17.97 -17.53
N ALA A 200 -1.52 16.91 -16.75
CA ALA A 200 -0.92 17.04 -15.44
C ALA A 200 -0.08 15.81 -15.09
N ILE A 201 0.87 16.04 -14.19
CA ILE A 201 1.63 15.02 -13.47
C ILE A 201 1.06 15.01 -12.06
N SER A 202 0.50 13.88 -11.61
CA SER A 202 -0.15 13.79 -10.29
C SER A 202 0.14 12.49 -9.56
N ASN A 203 0.08 12.52 -8.23
CA ASN A 203 0.12 11.32 -7.38
C ASN A 203 -1.08 11.26 -6.42
N SER A 204 -1.25 10.11 -5.76
CA SER A 204 -2.31 9.90 -4.76
C SER A 204 -2.10 10.68 -3.45
N ALA A 205 -0.87 11.16 -3.21
CA ALA A 205 -0.52 11.97 -2.05
C ALA A 205 -0.87 13.47 -2.22
N GLY A 206 -1.57 13.84 -3.29
CA GLY A 206 -2.08 15.20 -3.53
C GLY A 206 -1.11 16.12 -4.28
N GLY A 207 0.04 15.63 -4.72
CA GLY A 207 0.95 16.38 -5.58
C GLY A 207 0.39 16.45 -6.99
N GLN A 208 0.32 17.67 -7.56
CA GLN A 208 -0.14 17.89 -8.93
C GLN A 208 0.59 19.06 -9.58
N VAL A 209 1.08 18.86 -10.80
CA VAL A 209 1.65 19.92 -11.65
C VAL A 209 0.98 19.85 -13.02
N GLY A 210 0.33 20.94 -13.42
CA GLY A 210 -0.27 21.06 -14.73
C GLY A 210 0.73 21.51 -15.79
N PHE A 211 0.49 21.12 -17.04
CA PHE A 211 1.27 21.59 -18.19
C PHE A 211 0.37 21.92 -19.37
N ILE A 212 0.86 22.82 -20.23
CA ILE A 212 0.27 23.16 -21.52
C ILE A 212 1.37 23.24 -22.58
N ALA A 213 1.14 22.64 -23.74
CA ALA A 213 2.07 22.69 -24.87
C ALA A 213 1.34 23.04 -26.16
N PRO A 214 1.90 23.92 -27.01
CA PRO A 214 1.39 24.12 -28.36
C PRO A 214 1.67 22.87 -29.21
N VAL A 215 0.76 22.57 -30.13
CA VAL A 215 0.91 21.49 -31.10
C VAL A 215 1.43 22.05 -32.41
N ASP A 216 2.46 21.42 -32.98
CA ASP A 216 2.94 21.77 -34.32
C ASP A 216 1.86 21.46 -35.37
N SER A 217 1.43 22.47 -36.11
CA SER A 217 0.28 22.35 -37.01
C SER A 217 0.51 21.46 -38.23
N VAL A 218 1.76 21.11 -38.53
CA VAL A 218 2.13 20.29 -39.70
C VAL A 218 2.31 18.83 -39.30
N THR A 219 3.01 18.59 -38.19
CA THR A 219 3.42 17.26 -37.75
C THR A 219 2.55 16.69 -36.64
N GLY A 220 1.82 17.54 -35.91
CA GLY A 220 1.03 17.14 -34.74
C GLY A 220 1.87 16.84 -33.49
N HIS A 221 3.20 16.98 -33.55
CA HIS A 221 4.07 16.79 -32.40
C HIS A 221 4.01 17.96 -31.43
N TRP A 222 4.29 17.68 -30.16
CA TRP A 222 4.31 18.66 -29.09
C TRP A 222 5.28 18.20 -28.00
N VAL A 223 5.81 19.17 -27.27
CA VAL A 223 6.70 18.98 -26.13
C VAL A 223 6.33 20.02 -25.07
N ALA A 224 6.25 19.59 -23.83
CA ALA A 224 6.09 20.47 -22.66
C ALA A 224 7.29 20.28 -21.73
N GLU A 225 7.95 21.38 -21.36
CA GLU A 225 8.90 21.38 -20.26
C GLU A 225 8.15 21.71 -18.97
N VAL A 226 8.21 20.80 -17.99
CA VAL A 226 7.48 20.92 -16.74
C VAL A 226 8.47 20.96 -15.60
N VAL A 227 8.43 22.00 -14.78
CA VAL A 227 9.26 22.08 -13.58
C VAL A 227 8.52 21.44 -12.43
N ILE A 228 9.14 20.46 -11.77
CA ILE A 228 8.60 19.90 -10.54
C ILE A 228 8.87 20.91 -9.41
N PRO A 229 7.85 21.50 -8.78
CA PRO A 229 8.06 22.58 -7.82
C PRO A 229 8.69 22.03 -6.53
N ARG A 230 9.44 22.87 -5.81
CA ARG A 230 10.01 22.49 -4.50
C ARG A 230 8.97 22.45 -3.39
N SER A 231 7.93 23.27 -3.51
CA SER A 231 6.87 23.41 -2.50
C SER A 231 5.53 23.73 -3.15
N MET A 232 4.45 23.27 -2.54
CA MET A 232 3.08 23.67 -2.84
C MET A 232 2.69 24.91 -2.00
N PRO A 233 1.89 25.84 -2.53
CA PRO A 233 1.38 26.96 -1.76
C PRO A 233 0.61 26.49 -0.52
N GLY A 234 0.76 27.20 0.60
CA GLY A 234 -0.05 26.96 1.79
C GLY A 234 -1.53 27.31 1.57
N PRO A 235 -2.43 26.90 2.48
CA PRO A 235 -3.86 27.11 2.34
C PRO A 235 -4.24 28.60 2.36
N MET A 236 -3.41 29.48 2.96
CA MET A 236 -3.58 30.93 2.92
C MET A 236 -2.40 31.65 2.26
N PRO A 237 -2.63 32.81 1.62
CA PRO A 237 -1.54 33.67 1.14
C PRO A 237 -0.61 34.09 2.28
N GLY A 238 0.66 33.69 2.22
CA GLY A 238 1.68 34.01 3.22
C GLY A 238 2.04 32.86 4.17
N ASP A 239 1.29 31.75 4.16
CA ASP A 239 1.70 30.54 4.87
C ASP A 239 2.96 29.94 4.22
N PRO A 240 3.90 29.41 5.02
CA PRO A 240 5.00 28.62 4.47
C PRO A 240 4.40 27.42 3.72
N GLY A 241 4.74 27.30 2.44
CA GLY A 241 4.29 26.20 1.61
C GLY A 241 4.74 24.85 2.15
N VAL A 242 3.98 23.80 1.87
CA VAL A 242 4.38 22.42 2.18
C VAL A 242 5.29 21.88 1.08
N GLU A 243 6.27 21.05 1.42
CA GLU A 243 7.14 20.40 0.43
C GLU A 243 6.30 19.65 -0.62
N PHE A 244 6.70 19.74 -1.89
CA PHE A 244 6.00 19.01 -2.95
C PHE A 244 6.15 17.49 -2.71
N PRO A 245 5.07 16.69 -2.77
CA PRO A 245 5.13 15.30 -2.32
C PRO A 245 6.14 14.50 -3.13
N LEU A 246 6.99 13.72 -2.47
CA LEU A 246 7.88 12.79 -3.14
C LEU A 246 7.11 11.51 -3.52
N GLY A 247 7.70 10.68 -4.37
CA GLY A 247 7.21 9.36 -4.72
C GLY A 247 6.78 9.25 -6.18
N ARG A 248 5.91 8.27 -6.45
CA ARG A 248 5.50 7.91 -7.81
C ARG A 248 4.35 8.77 -8.30
N TYR A 249 4.53 9.34 -9.48
CA TYR A 249 3.58 10.18 -10.20
C TYR A 249 3.13 9.52 -11.49
N GLN A 250 1.94 9.89 -11.93
CA GLN A 250 1.39 9.54 -13.22
C GLN A 250 1.21 10.82 -14.03
N ALA A 251 1.77 10.86 -15.23
CA ALA A 251 1.47 11.92 -16.19
C ALA A 251 0.25 11.53 -17.02
N PHE A 252 -0.58 12.48 -17.40
CA PHE A 252 -1.63 12.28 -18.39
C PHE A 252 -1.82 13.56 -19.20
N GLY A 253 -2.27 13.44 -20.44
CA GLY A 253 -2.48 14.57 -21.33
C GLY A 253 -3.71 14.39 -22.21
N SER A 254 -4.20 15.50 -22.74
CA SER A 254 -5.22 15.50 -23.77
C SER A 254 -4.99 16.62 -24.78
N CYS A 255 -5.11 16.31 -26.07
CA CYS A 255 -5.04 17.32 -27.11
C CYS A 255 -6.43 17.86 -27.46
N SER A 256 -6.57 19.18 -27.48
CA SER A 256 -7.86 19.87 -27.64
C SER A 256 -7.80 20.97 -28.71
N ALA A 257 -8.97 21.30 -29.24
CA ALA A 257 -9.18 22.46 -30.13
C ALA A 257 -9.80 23.68 -29.39
N GLY A 258 -9.92 23.64 -28.07
CA GLY A 258 -10.55 24.71 -27.28
C GLY A 258 -11.98 24.42 -26.82
N THR A 259 -12.54 23.24 -27.12
CA THR A 259 -13.80 22.76 -26.54
C THR A 259 -13.58 21.47 -25.73
N PRO A 260 -14.23 21.29 -24.56
CA PRO A 260 -14.06 20.11 -23.70
C PRO A 260 -14.41 18.77 -24.36
N GLU A 261 -15.18 18.80 -25.45
CA GLU A 261 -15.72 17.63 -26.15
C GLU A 261 -14.72 17.01 -27.16
N SER A 262 -13.59 17.68 -27.41
CA SER A 262 -12.66 17.35 -28.51
C SER A 262 -11.38 16.62 -28.08
N GLY A 263 -11.23 16.32 -26.79
CA GLY A 263 -9.99 15.83 -26.19
C GLY A 263 -9.62 14.40 -26.57
N VAL A 264 -8.57 14.18 -27.36
CA VAL A 264 -7.98 12.83 -27.47
C VAL A 264 -7.07 12.62 -26.28
N ARG A 265 -7.20 11.48 -25.59
CA ARG A 265 -6.40 11.20 -24.38
C ARG A 265 -5.10 10.49 -24.70
N TYR A 266 -4.04 10.94 -24.03
CA TYR A 266 -2.80 10.21 -23.90
C TYR A 266 -2.84 9.28 -22.68
N VAL A 267 -2.37 8.06 -22.87
CA VAL A 267 -2.07 7.11 -21.81
C VAL A 267 -0.86 7.61 -21.04
N GLY A 268 -0.96 7.54 -19.72
CA GLY A 268 0.08 8.04 -18.85
C GLY A 268 1.34 7.19 -18.78
N GLU A 269 2.45 7.87 -18.56
CA GLU A 269 3.72 7.28 -18.11
C GLU A 269 4.00 7.62 -16.65
N ARG A 270 4.91 6.86 -16.05
CA ARG A 270 5.35 7.04 -14.68
C ARG A 270 6.52 8.00 -14.59
N LEU A 271 6.43 8.88 -13.61
CA LEU A 271 7.53 9.71 -13.13
C LEU A 271 7.81 9.39 -11.68
N GLU A 272 9.07 9.34 -11.31
CA GLU A 272 9.49 9.33 -9.92
C GLU A 272 10.03 10.70 -9.52
N VAL A 273 9.39 11.33 -8.54
CA VAL A 273 9.85 12.61 -7.98
C VAL A 273 10.53 12.33 -6.65
N LYS A 274 11.79 12.71 -6.55
CA LYS A 274 12.61 12.46 -5.37
C LYS A 274 13.27 13.74 -4.90
N ARG A 275 13.92 13.68 -3.75
CA ARG A 275 14.76 14.76 -3.31
C ARG A 275 16.12 14.63 -4.02
N VAL A 276 16.60 15.73 -4.60
CA VAL A 276 18.03 15.88 -4.95
C VAL A 276 18.63 16.64 -3.79
N VAL A 277 19.31 15.91 -2.91
CA VAL A 277 20.13 16.51 -1.87
C VAL A 277 21.55 16.24 -2.31
N THR A 278 22.33 17.29 -2.56
CA THR A 278 23.78 17.18 -2.45
C THR A 278 24.10 16.89 -0.99
N ALA A 279 23.89 15.63 -0.58
CA ALA A 279 24.01 15.21 0.79
C ALA A 279 25.47 15.40 1.20
N GLN A 280 25.71 15.96 2.38
CA GLN A 280 27.08 16.00 2.93
C GLN A 280 27.63 14.58 3.12
N SER A 281 26.74 13.57 3.24
CA SER A 281 27.07 12.14 3.24
C SER A 281 26.05 11.36 2.42
N PRO A 282 26.46 10.51 1.46
CA PRO A 282 25.56 9.65 0.69
C PRO A 282 25.06 8.43 1.49
N TYR A 283 25.40 8.34 2.78
CA TYR A 283 25.02 7.25 3.67
C TYR A 283 23.90 7.68 4.62
N VAL A 284 22.77 6.97 4.55
CA VAL A 284 21.62 7.14 5.45
C VAL A 284 21.44 5.90 6.32
N ALA A 285 21.45 6.08 7.64
CA ALA A 285 21.17 5.00 8.59
C ALA A 285 19.75 5.15 9.15
N LEU A 286 18.86 4.29 8.68
CA LEU A 286 17.47 4.16 9.14
C LEU A 286 17.39 3.14 10.28
N GLY A 287 16.22 3.02 10.90
CA GLY A 287 15.88 1.91 11.76
C GLY A 287 15.44 2.30 13.17
N ASP A 288 15.56 1.33 14.06
CA ASP A 288 15.18 1.41 15.46
C ASP A 288 16.38 1.64 16.39
N SER A 289 16.22 1.31 17.66
CA SER A 289 17.21 1.48 18.73
C SER A 289 18.54 0.77 18.47
N TYR A 290 18.51 -0.38 17.77
CA TYR A 290 19.72 -1.13 17.40
C TYR A 290 20.52 -0.45 16.28
N SER A 291 19.93 0.49 15.57
CA SER A 291 20.63 1.38 14.63
C SER A 291 20.95 2.73 15.24
N SER A 292 20.11 3.26 16.14
CA SER A 292 20.38 4.54 16.81
C SER A 292 21.59 4.48 17.75
N GLY A 293 21.83 3.32 18.36
CA GLY A 293 22.86 3.13 19.38
C GLY A 293 22.37 3.33 20.81
N GLU A 294 21.07 3.09 21.04
CA GLU A 294 20.56 2.91 22.41
C GLU A 294 21.36 1.80 23.10
N GLY A 295 21.72 2.00 24.38
CA GLY A 295 22.57 1.06 25.12
C GLY A 295 24.06 1.43 25.12
N THR A 296 24.49 2.38 24.29
CA THR A 296 25.88 2.90 24.34
C THR A 296 26.12 3.89 25.48
N PHE A 297 25.05 4.47 26.05
CA PHE A 297 25.06 5.54 27.05
C PHE A 297 25.81 6.83 26.64
N ASP A 298 26.12 7.00 25.36
CA ASP A 298 26.86 8.14 24.80
C ASP A 298 26.09 8.79 23.65
N TYR A 299 25.04 9.55 24.01
CA TYR A 299 24.11 10.13 23.04
C TYR A 299 24.57 11.50 22.57
N ILE A 300 24.48 11.73 21.25
CA ILE A 300 24.80 12.99 20.58
C ILE A 300 23.98 14.14 21.20
N ASN A 301 22.72 13.87 21.48
CA ASN A 301 21.84 14.73 22.26
C ASN A 301 21.13 13.90 23.33
N PRO A 302 21.54 13.98 24.60
CA PRO A 302 20.92 13.23 25.69
C PRO A 302 19.45 13.58 25.96
N SER A 303 18.93 14.69 25.41
CA SER A 303 17.51 15.07 25.50
C SER A 303 16.68 14.59 24.31
N ASP A 304 17.30 13.99 23.30
CA ASP A 304 16.62 13.38 22.16
C ASP A 304 16.12 11.99 22.52
N SER A 305 14.81 11.77 22.43
CA SER A 305 14.15 10.49 22.69
C SER A 305 14.57 9.38 21.73
N CYS A 306 15.19 9.73 20.59
CA CYS A 306 15.69 8.75 19.65
C CYS A 306 16.98 8.04 20.09
N HIS A 307 17.66 8.55 21.12
CA HIS A 307 18.90 7.97 21.65
C HIS A 307 19.94 7.65 20.57
N ARG A 308 20.23 8.65 19.73
CA ARG A 308 21.23 8.56 18.68
C ARG A 308 22.63 8.74 19.24
N SER A 309 23.48 7.76 19.03
CA SER A 309 24.83 7.68 19.58
C SER A 309 25.89 7.85 18.51
N SER A 310 26.97 8.54 18.86
CA SER A 310 28.18 8.60 18.02
C SER A 310 29.02 7.31 18.08
N ARG A 311 28.69 6.40 19.00
CA ARG A 311 29.27 5.06 19.15
C ARG A 311 28.40 3.96 18.55
N SER A 312 27.40 4.32 17.78
CA SER A 312 26.55 3.39 17.04
C SER A 312 27.29 2.80 15.83
N TYR A 313 26.85 1.63 15.36
CA TYR A 313 27.49 0.97 14.22
C TYR A 313 27.51 1.84 12.95
N PRO A 314 26.51 2.70 12.65
CA PRO A 314 26.59 3.60 11.50
C PRO A 314 27.79 4.55 11.54
N TYR A 315 28.14 5.07 12.71
CA TYR A 315 29.34 5.91 12.85
C TYR A 315 30.62 5.10 12.67
N ALA A 316 30.66 3.88 13.22
CA ALA A 316 31.80 2.98 13.06
C ALA A 316 32.02 2.57 11.60
N LEU A 317 30.94 2.29 10.85
CA LEU A 317 30.99 2.01 9.41
C LEU A 317 31.45 3.21 8.59
N ALA A 318 30.91 4.39 8.87
CA ALA A 318 31.31 5.61 8.16
C ALA A 318 32.80 5.91 8.34
N GLN A 319 33.34 5.61 9.52
CA GLN A 319 34.77 5.70 9.79
C GLN A 319 35.58 4.64 9.03
N GLU A 320 35.16 3.37 9.06
CA GLU A 320 35.87 2.28 8.36
C GLU A 320 36.00 2.53 6.86
N PHE A 321 34.90 2.93 6.22
CA PHE A 321 34.85 3.15 4.78
C PHE A 321 35.28 4.56 4.34
N GLU A 322 35.77 5.39 5.28
CA GLU A 322 36.18 6.78 5.05
C GLU A 322 35.10 7.60 4.29
N LEU A 323 33.82 7.38 4.64
CA LEU A 323 32.71 8.03 3.95
C LEU A 323 32.76 9.55 4.16
N PRO A 324 32.39 10.36 3.15
CA PRO A 324 32.38 11.80 3.31
C PRO A 324 31.33 12.22 4.34
N GLY A 325 31.76 13.05 5.30
CA GLY A 325 30.91 13.56 6.36
C GLY A 325 30.55 12.53 7.44
N SER A 326 29.67 12.91 8.35
CA SER A 326 29.05 11.97 9.30
C SER A 326 27.86 11.25 8.64
N PRO A 327 27.54 10.01 9.03
CA PRO A 327 26.37 9.33 8.51
C PRO A 327 25.11 10.16 8.81
N ASN A 328 24.16 10.17 7.88
CA ASN A 328 22.83 10.73 8.16
C ASN A 328 22.05 9.73 9.02
N LEU A 329 22.35 9.72 10.33
CA LEU A 329 21.75 8.83 11.32
C LEU A 329 20.37 9.34 11.72
N VAL A 330 19.33 8.69 11.21
CA VAL A 330 17.93 9.08 11.45
C VAL A 330 17.13 7.99 12.14
N ALA A 331 17.72 6.80 12.30
CA ALA A 331 17.26 5.75 13.20
C ALA A 331 16.85 6.32 14.56
N CYS A 332 15.81 5.74 15.15
CA CYS A 332 15.21 6.28 16.37
C CYS A 332 14.77 5.15 17.27
N SER A 333 15.13 5.24 18.55
CA SER A 333 14.65 4.29 19.55
C SER A 333 13.12 4.18 19.56
N GLY A 334 12.64 2.95 19.79
CA GLY A 334 11.22 2.61 19.81
C GLY A 334 10.52 2.63 18.45
N ALA A 335 11.21 2.91 17.34
CA ALA A 335 10.61 2.92 16.00
C ALA A 335 10.03 1.54 15.62
N VAL A 336 8.77 1.53 15.18
CA VAL A 336 8.13 0.39 14.52
C VAL A 336 8.18 0.55 13.00
N THR A 337 7.77 -0.45 12.23
CA THR A 337 7.79 -0.38 10.75
C THR A 337 7.02 0.84 10.18
N ASP A 338 5.90 1.21 10.80
CA ASP A 338 5.12 2.42 10.42
C ASP A 338 5.91 3.73 10.61
N ASP A 339 6.93 3.73 11.47
CA ASP A 339 7.76 4.90 11.77
C ASP A 339 8.79 5.25 10.70
N ILE A 340 9.04 4.32 9.79
CA ILE A 340 9.91 4.59 8.67
C ILE A 340 9.23 5.60 7.73
N GLY A 341 7.91 5.51 7.56
CA GLY A 341 7.11 6.46 6.76
C GLY A 341 6.53 7.63 7.55
N ASN A 342 6.15 7.40 8.82
CA ASN A 342 5.48 8.37 9.69
C ASN A 342 6.35 8.70 10.91
N PRO A 343 6.33 9.91 11.48
CA PRO A 343 7.15 10.20 12.65
C PRO A 343 6.68 9.45 13.90
N ASN A 344 7.64 8.95 14.68
CA ASN A 344 7.44 8.24 15.96
C ASN A 344 7.52 9.17 17.18
N ASP A 345 8.13 10.35 16.99
CA ASP A 345 8.30 11.38 18.00
C ASP A 345 7.76 12.71 17.42
N PRO A 346 7.09 13.56 18.24
CA PRO A 346 6.58 14.84 17.78
C PRO A 346 7.63 15.78 17.19
N ASN A 347 8.91 15.57 17.49
CA ASN A 347 10.04 16.36 17.03
C ASN A 347 10.81 15.67 15.90
N THR A 348 10.39 14.49 15.44
CA THR A 348 11.00 13.79 14.30
C THR A 348 10.12 13.88 13.06
N VAL A 349 10.68 13.46 11.93
CA VAL A 349 9.95 13.22 10.68
C VAL A 349 10.08 11.74 10.32
N GLY A 350 9.15 11.21 9.52
CA GLY A 350 9.29 9.86 8.97
C GLY A 350 10.66 9.68 8.31
N GLN A 351 11.35 8.59 8.65
CA GLN A 351 12.77 8.41 8.32
C GLN A 351 13.04 8.40 6.81
N PHE A 352 12.08 7.95 6.01
CA PHE A 352 12.13 7.99 4.54
C PHE A 352 12.31 9.39 3.94
N ARG A 353 12.08 10.47 4.70
CA ARG A 353 12.34 11.84 4.24
C ARG A 353 13.82 12.16 4.08
N GLN A 354 14.70 11.29 4.55
CA GLN A 354 16.15 11.48 4.55
C GLN A 354 16.82 10.79 3.36
N LEU A 355 16.07 9.93 2.66
CA LEU A 355 16.47 9.31 1.42
C LEU A 355 16.39 10.29 0.24
N SER A 356 17.29 10.12 -0.71
CA SER A 356 17.42 10.98 -1.90
C SER A 356 17.99 10.19 -3.06
N LEU A 357 17.99 10.77 -4.26
CA LEU A 357 18.64 10.15 -5.43
C LEU A 357 20.15 9.97 -5.26
N ASP A 358 20.79 10.82 -4.47
CA ASP A 358 22.23 10.79 -4.23
C ASP A 358 22.61 9.85 -3.07
N THR A 359 21.63 9.17 -2.45
CA THR A 359 21.88 8.18 -1.41
C THR A 359 22.47 6.92 -2.05
N GLN A 360 23.69 6.54 -1.63
CA GLN A 360 24.45 5.40 -2.17
C GLN A 360 24.50 4.22 -1.21
N LEU A 361 24.35 4.46 0.09
CA LEU A 361 24.31 3.41 1.11
C LEU A 361 23.14 3.66 2.05
N VAL A 362 22.37 2.61 2.32
CA VAL A 362 21.34 2.59 3.36
C VAL A 362 21.59 1.42 4.28
N THR A 363 21.63 1.66 5.59
CA THR A 363 21.59 0.60 6.60
C THR A 363 20.31 0.70 7.41
N ILE A 364 19.74 -0.44 7.82
CA ILE A 364 18.49 -0.46 8.60
C ILE A 364 18.40 -1.68 9.52
N THR A 365 18.04 -1.47 10.79
CA THR A 365 17.41 -2.49 11.65
C THR A 365 15.97 -2.06 11.91
N ILE A 366 14.99 -2.91 11.61
CA ILE A 366 13.59 -2.60 11.92
C ILE A 366 12.77 -3.88 12.13
N GLY A 367 11.63 -3.78 12.80
CA GLY A 367 10.71 -4.90 13.05
C GLY A 367 10.80 -5.51 14.44
N GLY A 368 11.85 -5.24 15.23
CA GLY A 368 11.97 -5.76 16.60
C GLY A 368 10.84 -5.27 17.52
N ASN A 369 10.49 -4.00 17.41
CA ASN A 369 9.39 -3.41 18.17
C ASN A 369 8.02 -3.95 17.74
N ASP A 370 7.80 -4.15 16.43
CA ASP A 370 6.61 -4.77 15.85
C ASP A 370 6.45 -6.23 16.32
N ALA A 371 7.56 -6.97 16.40
CA ALA A 371 7.64 -8.33 16.94
C ALA A 371 7.45 -8.41 18.47
N TYR A 372 7.18 -7.29 19.14
CA TYR A 372 6.95 -7.19 20.59
C TYR A 372 8.15 -7.56 21.47
N PHE A 373 9.40 -7.34 21.02
CA PHE A 373 10.59 -7.64 21.83
C PHE A 373 10.54 -7.09 23.26
N ALA A 374 10.22 -5.81 23.43
CA ALA A 374 10.13 -5.21 24.76
C ALA A 374 9.04 -5.87 25.63
N LYS A 375 7.90 -6.26 25.06
CA LYS A 375 6.83 -6.97 25.79
C LYS A 375 7.21 -8.40 26.13
N VAL A 376 8.02 -9.05 25.28
CA VAL A 376 8.62 -10.36 25.56
C VAL A 376 9.56 -10.25 26.77
N MET A 377 10.47 -9.27 26.79
CA MET A 377 11.33 -9.07 27.97
C MET A 377 10.50 -8.78 29.23
N ASP A 378 9.53 -7.87 29.14
CA ASP A 378 8.70 -7.50 30.28
C ASP A 378 7.93 -8.69 30.87
N ARG A 379 7.45 -9.60 30.00
CA ARG A 379 6.68 -10.79 30.39
C ARG A 379 7.55 -11.94 30.92
N CYS A 380 8.79 -12.03 30.48
CA CYS A 380 9.66 -13.18 30.76
C CYS A 380 10.64 -12.96 31.93
N VAL A 381 10.79 -11.72 32.40
CA VAL A 381 11.72 -11.38 33.47
C VAL A 381 11.03 -11.46 34.82
N GLN A 382 11.49 -12.38 35.66
CA GLN A 382 11.08 -12.51 37.06
C GLN A 382 11.56 -11.30 37.87
N ARG A 383 10.68 -10.63 38.62
CA ARG A 383 11.03 -9.48 39.49
C ARG A 383 10.00 -9.28 40.63
N PRO A 384 10.28 -8.50 41.69
CA PRO A 384 9.33 -8.26 42.76
C PRO A 384 7.95 -7.82 42.26
N GLY A 385 6.91 -8.55 42.65
CA GLY A 385 5.52 -8.25 42.25
C GLY A 385 5.15 -8.69 40.83
N HIS A 386 6.03 -9.37 40.10
CA HIS A 386 5.75 -9.91 38.77
C HIS A 386 6.36 -11.32 38.63
N ASP A 387 5.50 -12.32 38.42
CA ASP A 387 5.93 -13.68 38.10
C ASP A 387 6.18 -13.79 36.59
N GLY A 388 7.45 -13.71 36.21
CA GLY A 388 7.89 -13.72 34.81
C GLY A 388 8.31 -15.09 34.31
N TYR A 389 8.47 -16.06 35.22
CA TYR A 389 8.92 -17.39 34.88
C TYR A 389 7.88 -18.16 34.05
N GLY A 390 8.36 -18.89 33.05
CA GLY A 390 7.53 -19.77 32.22
C GLY A 390 6.74 -19.05 31.14
N CYS A 391 7.09 -17.80 30.80
CA CYS A 391 6.47 -17.07 29.68
C CYS A 391 6.50 -17.88 28.37
N SER A 392 7.56 -18.69 28.18
CA SER A 392 7.76 -19.53 27.00
C SER A 392 6.75 -20.68 26.88
N GLN A 393 6.01 -20.98 27.96
CA GLN A 393 4.97 -22.01 28.02
C GLN A 393 3.56 -21.43 27.84
N ASP A 394 3.40 -20.10 27.84
CA ASP A 394 2.12 -19.44 27.61
C ASP A 394 1.74 -19.52 26.12
N ALA A 395 0.91 -20.50 25.76
CA ALA A 395 0.48 -20.73 24.39
C ALA A 395 -0.21 -19.50 23.76
N SER A 396 -0.94 -18.72 24.55
CA SER A 396 -1.61 -17.52 24.05
C SER A 396 -0.61 -16.42 23.71
N PHE A 397 0.41 -16.24 24.56
CA PHE A 397 1.46 -15.26 24.35
C PHE A 397 2.32 -15.62 23.13
N ARG A 398 2.71 -16.90 22.99
CA ARG A 398 3.44 -17.41 21.83
C ARG A 398 2.69 -17.13 20.52
N SER A 399 1.39 -17.41 20.50
CA SER A 399 0.54 -17.17 19.31
C SER A 399 0.49 -15.68 18.93
N VAL A 400 0.53 -14.77 19.91
CA VAL A 400 0.61 -13.32 19.63
C VAL A 400 1.94 -12.96 18.97
N VAL A 401 3.07 -13.47 19.49
CA VAL A 401 4.40 -13.22 18.91
C VAL A 401 4.50 -13.80 17.50
N GLU A 402 4.04 -15.03 17.29
CA GLU A 402 3.98 -15.66 15.95
C GLU A 402 3.13 -14.85 14.96
N GLY A 403 2.03 -14.25 15.43
CA GLY A 403 1.19 -13.36 14.62
C GLY A 403 1.90 -12.07 14.21
N GLN A 404 2.75 -11.50 15.07
CA GLN A 404 3.55 -10.32 14.71
C GLN A 404 4.63 -10.66 13.67
N LEU A 405 5.31 -11.79 13.84
CA LEU A 405 6.27 -12.28 12.84
C LEU A 405 5.59 -12.53 11.47
N SER A 406 4.38 -13.09 11.49
CA SER A 406 3.58 -13.30 10.26
C SER A 406 3.18 -11.98 9.60
N ALA A 407 2.96 -10.93 10.37
CA ALA A 407 2.66 -9.60 9.84
C ALA A 407 3.87 -8.92 9.20
N LEU A 408 5.04 -9.01 9.85
CA LEU A 408 6.31 -8.54 9.29
C LEU A 408 6.68 -9.26 7.98
N ALA A 409 6.34 -10.54 7.89
CA ALA A 409 6.52 -11.35 6.68
C ALA A 409 5.48 -11.06 5.57
N GLY A 410 4.53 -10.15 5.79
CA GLY A 410 3.47 -9.82 4.82
C GLY A 410 2.41 -10.91 4.63
N VAL A 411 2.39 -11.95 5.47
CA VAL A 411 1.44 -13.07 5.36
C VAL A 411 0.07 -12.70 5.92
N THR A 412 0.03 -11.86 6.96
CA THR A 412 -1.20 -11.41 7.60
C THR A 412 -1.17 -9.92 7.88
N ALA A 413 -2.33 -9.25 7.92
CA ALA A 413 -2.38 -7.90 8.46
C ALA A 413 -2.13 -7.91 9.98
N GLY A 414 -1.27 -7.03 10.45
CA GLY A 414 -0.92 -6.91 11.87
C GLY A 414 -0.97 -5.47 12.35
N THR A 415 -0.88 -5.33 13.67
CA THR A 415 -0.77 -4.03 14.31
C THR A 415 0.00 -4.16 15.61
N VAL A 416 0.71 -3.10 15.96
CA VAL A 416 1.50 -2.96 17.17
C VAL A 416 0.92 -1.82 18.01
N ASP A 417 0.89 -1.98 19.34
CA ASP A 417 0.51 -0.90 20.25
C ASP A 417 1.76 -0.14 20.69
N VAL A 418 1.81 1.17 20.39
CA VAL A 418 2.88 2.09 20.75
C VAL A 418 2.25 3.24 21.54
N GLY A 419 2.57 3.32 22.83
CA GLY A 419 2.04 4.38 23.70
C GLY A 419 0.50 4.37 23.84
N GLY A 420 -0.16 3.21 23.71
CA GLY A 420 -1.62 3.10 23.72
C GLY A 420 -2.29 3.44 22.40
N ILE A 421 -1.51 3.67 21.34
CA ILE A 421 -2.00 3.89 19.98
C ILE A 421 -1.71 2.63 19.16
N ARG A 422 -2.75 2.05 18.58
CA ARG A 422 -2.64 0.89 17.69
C ARG A 422 -2.27 1.34 16.28
N ARG A 423 -1.12 0.87 15.81
CA ARG A 423 -0.51 1.25 14.53
C ARG A 423 -0.38 0.03 13.62
N PRO A 424 -0.50 0.18 12.29
CA PRO A 424 -0.30 -0.92 11.37
C PRO A 424 1.14 -1.43 11.43
N VAL A 425 1.33 -2.74 11.30
CA VAL A 425 2.64 -3.32 10.99
C VAL A 425 2.76 -3.37 9.47
N GLN A 426 3.77 -2.72 8.92
CA GLN A 426 4.10 -2.79 7.49
C GLN A 426 4.94 -4.03 7.23
N ALA A 427 4.71 -4.69 6.10
CA ALA A 427 5.56 -5.80 5.68
C ALA A 427 6.99 -5.29 5.38
N LEU A 428 8.00 -6.08 5.71
CA LEU A 428 9.40 -5.63 5.59
C LEU A 428 9.83 -5.44 4.13
N ASP A 429 9.34 -6.27 3.21
CA ASP A 429 9.61 -6.12 1.78
C ASP A 429 9.03 -4.83 1.19
N ASP A 430 7.85 -4.40 1.63
CA ASP A 430 7.28 -3.10 1.26
C ASP A 430 8.17 -1.94 1.74
N ILE A 431 8.71 -2.01 2.96
CA ILE A 431 9.68 -1.03 3.47
C ILE A 431 10.94 -1.01 2.59
N TYR A 432 11.49 -2.18 2.24
CA TYR A 432 12.71 -2.24 1.45
C TYR A 432 12.50 -1.78 0.00
N ARG A 433 11.37 -2.13 -0.63
CA ARG A 433 11.02 -1.62 -1.97
C ARG A 433 10.89 -0.10 -1.97
N GLU A 434 10.28 0.46 -0.92
CA GLU A 434 10.15 1.91 -0.77
C GLU A 434 11.53 2.61 -0.60
N ILE A 435 12.54 1.95 0.00
CA ILE A 435 13.92 2.46 0.03
C ILE A 435 14.46 2.59 -1.40
N PHE A 436 14.33 1.56 -2.24
CA PHE A 436 14.78 1.61 -3.64
C PHE A 436 13.97 2.59 -4.50
N ASP A 437 12.68 2.75 -4.21
CA ASP A 437 11.84 3.78 -4.82
C ASP A 437 12.25 5.20 -4.39
N ARG A 438 13.02 5.35 -3.31
CA ARG A 438 13.55 6.66 -2.90
C ARG A 438 15.01 6.86 -3.32
N SER A 439 15.76 5.77 -3.42
CA SER A 439 17.21 5.74 -3.69
C SER A 439 17.55 4.55 -4.62
N PRO A 440 17.36 4.67 -5.94
CA PRO A 440 17.51 3.53 -6.86
C PRO A 440 18.91 2.96 -6.95
N GLU A 441 19.91 3.81 -6.74
CA GLU A 441 21.33 3.47 -6.81
C GLU A 441 21.92 3.13 -5.43
N ALA A 442 21.10 3.06 -4.39
CA ALA A 442 21.57 2.73 -3.06
C ALA A 442 21.83 1.23 -2.93
N LYS A 443 22.99 0.88 -2.37
CA LYS A 443 23.22 -0.42 -1.75
C LYS A 443 22.51 -0.43 -0.39
N VAL A 444 21.66 -1.43 -0.15
CA VAL A 444 20.84 -1.52 1.07
C VAL A 444 21.29 -2.70 1.93
N VAL A 445 21.71 -2.45 3.17
CA VAL A 445 22.06 -3.51 4.12
C VAL A 445 21.06 -3.53 5.26
N VAL A 446 20.40 -4.68 5.42
CA VAL A 446 19.40 -4.91 6.45
C VAL A 446 20.01 -5.72 7.57
N GLY A 447 20.01 -5.16 8.78
CA GLY A 447 20.52 -5.80 9.98
C GLY A 447 19.49 -6.71 10.64
N GLY A 448 19.96 -7.87 11.08
CA GLY A 448 19.25 -8.71 12.06
C GLY A 448 19.55 -8.31 13.50
N TYR A 449 18.92 -9.00 14.44
CA TYR A 449 19.10 -8.82 15.88
C TYR A 449 19.91 -9.98 16.47
N PRO A 450 20.77 -9.75 17.47
CA PRO A 450 21.53 -10.82 18.11
C PRO A 450 20.63 -11.71 18.96
N ARG A 451 21.09 -12.93 19.22
CA ARG A 451 20.61 -13.71 20.36
C ARG A 451 21.02 -12.97 21.65
N LEU A 452 20.06 -12.69 22.52
CA LEU A 452 20.27 -11.81 23.66
C LEU A 452 20.96 -12.50 24.84
N PHE A 453 20.70 -13.80 25.01
CA PHE A 453 21.15 -14.55 26.16
C PHE A 453 22.21 -15.60 25.83
N ALA A 454 23.01 -15.97 26.83
CA ALA A 454 24.00 -17.02 26.68
C ALA A 454 23.34 -18.36 26.32
N ASN A 455 23.84 -19.04 25.29
CA ASN A 455 23.31 -20.36 24.89
C ASN A 455 23.75 -21.49 25.83
N SER A 456 24.80 -21.26 26.62
CA SER A 456 25.36 -22.25 27.53
C SER A 456 24.70 -22.17 28.90
N GLN A 457 24.33 -23.31 29.47
CA GLN A 457 23.88 -23.40 30.86
C GLN A 457 24.94 -22.93 31.87
N ALA A 458 26.21 -22.83 31.48
CA ALA A 458 27.27 -22.30 32.34
C ALA A 458 27.06 -20.84 32.75
N GLY A 459 26.30 -20.06 31.98
CA GLY A 459 25.90 -18.69 32.31
C GLY A 459 24.76 -18.60 33.33
N TYR A 460 24.25 -19.72 33.82
CA TYR A 460 23.05 -19.79 34.66
C TYR A 460 23.33 -20.54 35.96
N ALA A 461 22.94 -19.92 37.08
CA ALA A 461 22.98 -20.53 38.40
C ALA A 461 21.84 -21.54 38.57
N GLU A 462 22.04 -22.54 39.43
CA GLU A 462 20.97 -23.48 39.81
C GLU A 462 19.93 -22.76 40.67
N ASP A 463 18.66 -22.95 40.33
CA ASP A 463 17.50 -22.37 41.00
C ASP A 463 16.33 -23.36 40.87
N GLU A 464 15.96 -24.02 41.97
CA GLU A 464 14.90 -25.03 42.00
C GLU A 464 13.51 -24.43 41.74
N ASP A 465 13.33 -23.13 41.99
CA ASP A 465 12.07 -22.43 41.77
C ASP A 465 11.93 -21.97 40.30
N ALA A 466 13.02 -21.94 39.53
CA ALA A 466 13.01 -21.57 38.12
C ALA A 466 12.58 -22.74 37.21
N PRO A 467 11.74 -22.50 36.19
CA PRO A 467 11.49 -23.47 35.13
C PRO A 467 12.80 -23.94 34.48
N GLY A 468 13.01 -25.25 34.42
CA GLY A 468 14.26 -25.84 33.93
C GLY A 468 15.42 -25.82 34.93
N GLY A 469 15.20 -25.41 36.18
CA GLY A 469 16.12 -25.54 37.30
C GLY A 469 17.32 -24.58 37.27
N ARG A 470 17.31 -23.60 36.37
CA ARG A 470 18.43 -22.68 36.15
C ARG A 470 17.97 -21.28 35.82
N THR A 471 18.64 -20.28 36.39
CA THR A 471 18.32 -18.87 36.22
C THR A 471 19.59 -18.02 36.04
N CYS A 472 19.43 -16.87 35.40
CA CYS A 472 20.47 -15.86 35.26
C CYS A 472 19.97 -14.54 35.81
N ALA A 473 20.79 -13.88 36.61
CA ALA A 473 20.47 -12.56 37.14
C ALA A 473 20.64 -11.51 36.04
N VAL A 474 19.53 -10.92 35.61
CA VAL A 474 19.54 -9.81 34.64
C VAL A 474 19.52 -8.45 35.33
N ALA A 475 19.22 -8.37 36.62
CA ALA A 475 19.52 -7.21 37.47
C ALA A 475 19.68 -7.69 38.91
N ALA A 476 20.88 -8.09 39.32
CA ALA A 476 21.06 -8.71 40.63
C ALA A 476 20.81 -7.71 41.79
N PRO A 477 20.13 -8.09 42.89
CA PRO A 477 19.42 -9.35 43.14
C PRO A 477 17.92 -9.30 42.80
N LEU A 478 17.49 -8.31 42.01
CA LEU A 478 16.08 -7.93 41.80
C LEU A 478 15.41 -8.67 40.65
N ALA A 479 16.13 -9.02 39.59
CA ALA A 479 15.51 -9.58 38.39
C ALA A 479 16.29 -10.73 37.78
N TYR A 480 15.55 -11.73 37.31
CA TYR A 480 16.10 -12.99 36.80
C TYR A 480 15.34 -13.48 35.57
N VAL A 481 15.98 -14.30 34.75
CA VAL A 481 15.35 -15.01 33.63
C VAL A 481 15.69 -16.49 33.71
N SER A 482 14.68 -17.36 33.53
CA SER A 482 14.90 -18.81 33.51
C SER A 482 15.67 -19.21 32.25
N TYR A 483 16.46 -20.28 32.31
CA TYR A 483 17.16 -20.80 31.15
C TYR A 483 16.19 -21.15 30.01
N SER A 484 15.03 -21.76 30.32
CA SER A 484 14.03 -22.09 29.31
C SER A 484 13.44 -20.88 28.62
N ASP A 485 13.15 -19.80 29.36
CA ASP A 485 12.61 -18.58 28.77
C ASP A 485 13.68 -17.87 27.94
N ALA A 486 14.92 -17.82 28.43
CA ALA A 486 16.04 -17.25 27.69
C ALA A 486 16.29 -17.97 26.35
N MET A 487 16.20 -19.30 26.31
CA MET A 487 16.35 -20.07 25.06
C MET A 487 15.20 -19.81 24.10
N TRP A 488 13.97 -19.71 24.61
CA TRP A 488 12.82 -19.36 23.78
C TRP A 488 12.91 -17.94 23.21
N ILE A 489 13.43 -16.99 23.98
CA ILE A 489 13.71 -15.62 23.51
C ILE A 489 14.74 -15.64 22.39
N ASN A 490 15.85 -16.36 22.55
CA ASN A 490 16.85 -16.52 21.49
C ASN A 490 16.24 -17.16 20.22
N GLU A 491 15.36 -18.15 20.37
CA GLU A 491 14.62 -18.75 19.26
C GLU A 491 13.71 -17.73 18.56
N GLN A 492 13.09 -16.78 19.28
CA GLN A 492 12.25 -15.75 18.66
C GLN A 492 13.10 -14.72 17.90
N ALA A 493 14.30 -14.39 18.40
CA ALA A 493 15.26 -13.58 17.66
C ALA A 493 15.68 -14.29 16.36
N ASP A 494 15.96 -15.59 16.41
CA ASP A 494 16.28 -16.39 15.21
C ASP A 494 15.14 -16.37 14.19
N LYS A 495 13.88 -16.53 14.61
CA LYS A 495 12.71 -16.47 13.70
C LYS A 495 12.50 -15.10 13.10
N LEU A 496 12.72 -14.02 13.87
CA LEU A 496 12.67 -12.67 13.32
C LEU A 496 13.75 -12.47 12.26
N ASN A 497 14.96 -12.96 12.51
CA ASN A 497 16.06 -12.91 11.56
C ASN A 497 15.79 -13.75 10.30
N GLU A 498 15.13 -14.90 10.43
CA GLU A 498 14.66 -15.70 9.29
C GLU A 498 13.67 -14.89 8.43
N VAL A 499 12.66 -14.25 9.05
CA VAL A 499 11.72 -13.38 8.34
C VAL A 499 12.44 -12.22 7.63
N ILE A 500 13.38 -11.56 8.30
CA ILE A 500 14.16 -10.47 7.70
C ILE A 500 14.99 -10.97 6.51
N GLY A 501 15.72 -12.07 6.69
CA GLY A 501 16.55 -12.68 5.66
C GLY A 501 15.73 -13.11 4.44
N ASP A 502 14.58 -13.73 4.66
CA ASP A 502 13.66 -14.14 3.58
C ASP A 502 13.19 -12.94 2.75
N GLN A 503 12.82 -11.82 3.38
CA GLN A 503 12.41 -10.61 2.64
C GLN A 503 13.57 -9.95 1.89
N VAL A 504 14.79 -10.00 2.43
CA VAL A 504 15.99 -9.58 1.70
C VAL A 504 16.21 -10.45 0.48
N ASP A 505 16.09 -11.77 0.61
CA ASP A 505 16.27 -12.72 -0.50
C ASP A 505 15.22 -12.53 -1.60
N VAL A 506 13.97 -12.18 -1.24
CA VAL A 506 12.93 -11.81 -2.21
C VAL A 506 13.39 -10.63 -3.08
N LEU A 507 13.83 -9.53 -2.48
CA LEU A 507 14.28 -8.35 -3.24
C LEU A 507 15.59 -8.60 -4.00
N LYS A 508 16.48 -9.43 -3.44
CA LYS A 508 17.70 -9.85 -4.13
C LYS A 508 17.38 -10.65 -5.40
N ALA A 509 16.36 -11.52 -5.34
CA ALA A 509 15.86 -12.25 -6.52
C ALA A 509 15.18 -11.32 -7.55
N GLU A 510 14.65 -10.17 -7.13
CA GLU A 510 14.18 -9.08 -8.01
C GLU A 510 15.33 -8.27 -8.64
N GLY A 511 16.59 -8.58 -8.30
CA GLY A 511 17.80 -7.92 -8.84
C GLY A 511 18.18 -6.63 -8.11
N LYS A 512 17.67 -6.41 -6.89
CA LYS A 512 18.05 -5.26 -6.06
C LYS A 512 19.40 -5.47 -5.37
N GLU A 513 20.19 -4.41 -5.24
CA GLU A 513 21.43 -4.40 -4.45
C GLU A 513 21.10 -4.34 -2.95
N ILE A 514 20.61 -5.45 -2.42
CA ILE A 514 20.29 -5.63 -1.00
C ILE A 514 21.04 -6.83 -0.38
N ALA A 515 21.44 -6.70 0.88
CA ALA A 515 22.12 -7.75 1.63
C ALA A 515 21.63 -7.81 3.08
N PHE A 516 21.69 -9.01 3.67
CA PHE A 516 21.34 -9.26 5.07
C PHE A 516 22.62 -9.34 5.91
N ALA A 517 22.65 -8.60 7.02
CA ALA A 517 23.76 -8.55 7.96
C ALA A 517 23.30 -9.05 9.34
N LEU A 518 23.72 -10.25 9.74
CA LEU A 518 23.44 -10.79 11.06
C LEU A 518 24.67 -10.63 11.97
N PRO A 519 24.61 -9.80 13.04
CA PRO A 519 25.73 -9.65 13.96
C PRO A 519 25.98 -10.93 14.78
N ASN A 520 27.25 -11.26 14.97
CA ASN A 520 27.66 -12.41 15.78
C ASN A 520 27.98 -12.00 17.22
N PHE A 521 27.10 -12.38 18.14
CA PHE A 521 27.23 -12.16 19.59
C PHE A 521 27.56 -13.45 20.36
N GLN A 522 28.09 -14.48 19.69
CA GLN A 522 28.40 -15.75 20.35
C GLN A 522 29.38 -15.55 21.52
N GLY A 523 28.95 -15.92 22.73
CA GLY A 523 29.74 -15.77 23.96
C GLY A 523 29.69 -14.36 24.57
N HIS A 524 28.83 -13.49 24.06
CA HIS A 524 28.66 -12.10 24.47
C HIS A 524 27.19 -11.73 24.77
N GLY A 525 26.33 -12.70 25.09
CA GLY A 525 24.97 -12.43 25.57
C GLY A 525 24.95 -11.98 27.03
N VAL A 526 23.80 -11.49 27.54
CA VAL A 526 23.65 -10.92 28.91
C VAL A 526 24.16 -11.84 30.04
N CYS A 527 24.06 -13.16 29.85
CA CYS A 527 24.44 -14.17 30.85
C CYS A 527 25.81 -14.81 30.56
N ASP A 528 26.55 -14.31 29.57
CA ASP A 528 27.93 -14.69 29.34
C ASP A 528 28.88 -13.88 30.24
N VAL A 529 30.15 -14.28 30.31
CA VAL A 529 31.15 -13.64 31.17
C VAL A 529 31.52 -12.23 30.70
N LEU A 530 31.44 -11.98 29.40
CA LEU A 530 31.78 -10.71 28.77
C LEU A 530 30.61 -10.25 27.87
N PRO A 531 29.48 -9.84 28.45
CA PRO A 531 28.33 -9.43 27.65
C PRO A 531 28.66 -8.20 26.80
N TRP A 532 28.16 -8.18 25.56
CA TRP A 532 28.07 -6.99 24.69
C TRP A 532 26.64 -6.45 24.63
N ILE A 533 25.78 -6.95 25.50
CA ILE A 533 24.38 -6.57 25.62
C ILE A 533 24.17 -6.14 27.05
N ASN A 534 23.61 -4.97 27.25
CA ASN A 534 23.32 -4.47 28.57
C ASN A 534 22.33 -5.40 29.29
N PRO A 535 22.51 -5.61 30.60
CA PRO A 535 21.53 -6.32 31.42
C PRO A 535 20.22 -5.52 31.52
N LEU A 536 19.28 -5.95 32.38
CA LEU A 536 18.16 -5.09 32.74
C LEU A 536 18.69 -3.91 33.55
N GLU A 537 18.70 -2.74 32.91
CA GLU A 537 19.14 -1.49 33.52
C GLU A 537 17.94 -0.86 34.23
N LEU A 538 18.16 -0.38 35.46
CA LEU A 538 17.10 0.16 36.30
C LEU A 538 17.43 1.58 36.72
N ASP A 539 16.40 2.44 36.75
CA ASP A 539 16.55 3.78 37.31
C ASP A 539 16.80 3.72 38.84
N GLY A 540 17.28 4.82 39.39
CA GLY A 540 17.52 4.93 40.85
C GLY A 540 16.25 5.15 41.68
N ASN A 541 15.05 5.04 41.10
CA ASN A 541 13.80 5.36 41.78
C ASN A 541 13.27 4.16 42.57
N PHE A 542 12.28 4.43 43.44
CA PHE A 542 11.55 3.38 44.16
C PHE A 542 10.04 3.53 43.98
N PRO A 543 9.36 2.59 43.30
CA PRO A 543 9.91 1.36 42.70
C PRO A 543 10.83 1.66 41.49
N PRO A 544 11.84 0.81 41.24
CA PRO A 544 12.75 0.99 40.10
C PRO A 544 12.02 0.71 38.79
N ASN A 545 12.27 1.53 37.78
CA ASN A 545 11.76 1.34 36.42
C ASN A 545 12.88 0.91 35.48
N PRO A 546 12.60 0.03 34.49
CA PRO A 546 13.53 -0.28 33.42
C PRO A 546 13.97 0.98 32.66
N LEU A 547 15.27 1.09 32.42
CA LEU A 547 15.84 2.09 31.51
C LEU A 547 15.73 1.59 30.06
N PRO A 548 15.58 2.49 29.06
CA PRO A 548 15.51 2.13 27.64
C PRO A 548 16.69 1.26 27.17
N GLU A 549 17.88 1.53 27.69
CA GLU A 549 19.12 0.81 27.36
C GLU A 549 19.12 -0.69 27.66
N SER A 550 18.16 -1.17 28.45
CA SER A 550 18.05 -2.58 28.83
C SER A 550 18.01 -3.50 27.60
N PHE A 551 18.82 -4.55 27.61
CA PHE A 551 18.91 -5.55 26.54
C PHE A 551 19.35 -5.02 25.17
N HIS A 552 19.88 -3.80 25.10
CA HIS A 552 20.49 -3.27 23.87
C HIS A 552 22.00 -3.52 23.84
N PRO A 553 22.63 -3.52 22.65
CA PRO A 553 24.07 -3.63 22.55
C PRO A 553 24.76 -2.48 23.30
N ASP A 554 25.86 -2.80 23.97
CA ASP A 554 26.77 -1.78 24.46
C ASP A 554 27.62 -1.24 23.29
N ALA A 555 28.52 -0.30 23.59
CA ALA A 555 29.41 0.22 22.56
C ALA A 555 30.28 -0.85 21.90
N SER A 556 30.67 -1.92 22.62
CA SER A 556 31.43 -3.04 22.07
C SER A 556 30.60 -3.83 21.05
N GLY A 557 29.32 -4.09 21.36
CA GLY A 557 28.38 -4.74 20.46
C GLY A 557 28.19 -3.96 19.16
N HIS A 558 28.14 -2.62 19.23
CA HIS A 558 28.07 -1.77 18.05
C HIS A 558 29.37 -1.72 17.24
N GLU A 559 30.48 -1.38 17.90
CA GLU A 559 31.78 -1.09 17.26
C GLU A 559 32.51 -2.37 16.80
N ILE A 560 32.12 -3.54 17.30
CA ILE A 560 32.73 -4.83 16.93
C ILE A 560 31.73 -5.69 16.15
N ALA A 561 30.64 -6.15 16.79
CA ALA A 561 29.78 -7.16 16.20
C ALA A 561 28.92 -6.63 15.05
N TYR A 562 28.21 -5.52 15.28
CA TYR A 562 27.37 -4.90 14.25
C TYR A 562 28.23 -4.33 13.12
N LYS A 563 29.27 -3.55 13.45
CA LYS A 563 30.24 -3.04 12.47
C LYS A 563 30.73 -4.16 11.53
N GLN A 564 31.26 -5.25 12.08
CA GLN A 564 31.81 -6.35 11.28
C GLN A 564 30.76 -7.02 10.39
N ALA A 565 29.54 -7.24 10.89
CA ALA A 565 28.49 -7.90 10.11
C ALA A 565 28.03 -7.03 8.93
N PHE A 566 27.86 -5.73 9.15
CA PHE A 566 27.50 -4.80 8.08
C PHE A 566 28.66 -4.61 7.10
N GLU A 567 29.92 -4.53 7.55
CA GLU A 567 31.09 -4.48 6.67
C GLU A 567 31.13 -5.67 5.72
N ASN A 568 30.95 -6.89 6.24
CA ASN A 568 30.93 -8.09 5.43
C ASN A 568 29.83 -8.04 4.36
N ALA A 569 28.62 -7.63 4.75
CA ALA A 569 27.50 -7.51 3.81
C ALA A 569 27.71 -6.42 2.76
N ILE A 570 28.40 -5.32 3.09
CA ILE A 570 28.73 -4.24 2.14
C ILE A 570 29.77 -4.69 1.12
N VAL A 571 30.78 -5.45 1.54
CA VAL A 571 31.86 -5.94 0.66
C VAL A 571 31.35 -6.97 -0.36
N ASP A 572 30.20 -7.61 -0.10
CA ASP A 572 29.58 -8.59 -1.00
C ASP A 572 28.81 -7.97 -2.19
N PHE A 573 28.67 -6.64 -2.25
CA PHE A 573 28.11 -5.91 -3.40
C PHE A 573 29.16 -5.55 -4.46
#